data_AF-A0A4Q3UQC9-F1
#
_entry.id   AF-A0A4Q3UQC9-F1
#
_cell.length_a   1.000
_cell.length_b   1.000
_cell.length_c   1.000
_cell.angle_alpha   90.00
_cell.angle_beta   90.00
_cell.angle_gamma   90.00
#
_symmetry.space_group_name_H-M   'P 1'
#
loop_
_entity.id
_entity.type
_entity.pdbx_description
1 polymer ?
#
loop_
_entity_poly.entity_id
_entity_poly.type
_entity_poly.pdbx_seq_one_letter_code
_entity_poly.pdbx_strand_id
1 'polypeptide(L)'
;MKDTDNPLINELYKKWKQTKTELENQYALKQEARTLDIEFLEEKLREYEKNLYRYSDVKDSLVQWQHIRQTLSAGQAAIEFITFDEYKDKWTNEVKIAALVITPERELPQLIPLSYESQLFDAVKKSEKEADASYVNRLYISRGTEKLGKGPQESKSVYNLVWKPLEKYISGRKQLFLSLSGSLHKISFAALPFGKDSLLLDKFDIKYINSSADAGDRKHNAVLKRSVTLFGGVDYELHTVAQAEEKQETKQDTVLSRSLDLSASRGGSWKYLPGTLTETTHISNLFKQNGWDATLYTAKDANEQNMKGLTGNSTAIIHIATHGYFFPSPKNQTAEESKQANVFTAAENPLMRTGLLLAGGNTSWQKGYTSTGTNDGILT
;
A
#
# COMPACT_ATOMS: atom_id res chain seq x y z
N MET A 1 -4.58 -16.90 -13.87
CA MET A 1 -4.97 -16.74 -15.29
C MET A 1 -3.89 -17.14 -16.29
N LYS A 2 -2.78 -17.79 -15.89
CA LYS A 2 -1.97 -18.52 -16.89
C LYS A 2 -2.63 -19.89 -17.13
N ASP A 3 -2.78 -20.23 -18.41
CA ASP A 3 -3.34 -21.47 -18.93
C ASP A 3 -4.84 -21.67 -18.69
N THR A 4 -5.65 -20.87 -19.38
CA THR A 4 -7.04 -21.26 -19.66
C THR A 4 -7.09 -21.98 -21.01
N ASP A 5 -7.97 -22.96 -21.17
CA ASP A 5 -8.19 -23.64 -22.47
C ASP A 5 -8.82 -22.71 -23.53
N ASN A 6 -9.11 -21.44 -23.18
CA ASN A 6 -9.69 -20.47 -24.08
C ASN A 6 -8.60 -19.64 -24.80
N PRO A 7 -8.39 -19.85 -26.12
CA PRO A 7 -7.35 -19.15 -26.86
C PRO A 7 -7.56 -17.62 -26.92
N LEU A 8 -8.81 -17.14 -26.84
CA LEU A 8 -9.12 -15.71 -26.84
C LEU A 8 -8.62 -15.04 -25.54
N ILE A 9 -8.80 -15.68 -24.39
CA ILE A 9 -8.30 -15.17 -23.09
C ILE A 9 -6.78 -15.09 -23.12
N ASN A 10 -6.13 -16.15 -23.61
CA ASN A 10 -4.67 -16.21 -23.66
C ASN A 10 -4.09 -15.12 -24.57
N GLU A 11 -4.71 -14.86 -25.72
CA GLU A 11 -4.31 -13.76 -26.62
C GLU A 11 -4.52 -12.39 -25.97
N LEU A 12 -5.69 -12.14 -25.37
CA LEU A 12 -5.98 -10.91 -24.65
C LEU A 12 -5.01 -10.66 -23.50
N TYR A 13 -4.70 -11.71 -22.73
CA TYR A 13 -3.75 -11.62 -21.62
C TYR A 13 -2.34 -11.30 -22.11
N LYS A 14 -1.92 -11.87 -23.25
CA LYS A 14 -0.65 -11.54 -23.88
C LYS A 14 -0.59 -10.07 -24.31
N LYS A 15 -1.64 -9.56 -24.97
CA LYS A 15 -1.75 -8.15 -25.36
C LYS A 15 -1.74 -7.23 -24.14
N TRP A 16 -2.54 -7.54 -23.13
CA TRP A 16 -2.54 -6.82 -21.85
C TRP A 16 -1.14 -6.74 -21.24
N LYS A 17 -0.43 -7.86 -21.16
CA LYS A 17 0.92 -7.91 -20.60
C LYS A 17 1.91 -7.06 -21.41
N GLN A 18 1.86 -7.13 -22.74
CA GLN A 18 2.73 -6.33 -23.61
C GLN A 18 2.48 -4.83 -23.45
N THR A 19 1.21 -4.40 -23.53
CA THR A 19 0.81 -3.00 -23.33
C THR A 19 1.15 -2.51 -21.93
N LYS A 20 0.99 -3.35 -20.90
CA LYS A 20 1.41 -3.04 -19.53
C LYS A 20 2.90 -2.73 -19.45
N THR A 21 3.74 -3.59 -20.04
CA THR A 21 5.19 -3.37 -20.07
C THR A 21 5.58 -2.12 -20.85
N GLU A 22 4.92 -1.84 -21.99
CA GLU A 22 5.13 -0.60 -22.74
C GLU A 22 4.77 0.62 -21.89
N LEU A 23 3.64 0.59 -21.20
CA LEU A 23 3.18 1.66 -20.33
C LEU A 23 4.14 1.90 -19.14
N GLU A 24 4.57 0.83 -18.47
CA GLU A 24 5.58 0.88 -17.38
C GLU A 24 6.88 1.56 -17.87
N ASN A 25 7.36 1.17 -19.05
CA ASN A 25 8.54 1.79 -19.66
C ASN A 25 8.34 3.29 -19.92
N GLN A 26 7.15 3.72 -20.37
CA GLN A 26 6.86 5.15 -20.58
C GLN A 26 6.76 5.93 -19.27
N TYR A 27 6.19 5.34 -18.23
CA TYR A 27 6.12 6.00 -16.92
C TYR A 27 7.49 6.18 -16.28
N ALA A 28 8.43 5.28 -16.53
CA ALA A 28 9.80 5.38 -16.05
C ALA A 28 10.62 6.50 -16.73
N LEU A 29 10.14 7.00 -17.89
CA LEU A 29 10.74 8.10 -18.63
C LEU A 29 10.23 9.47 -18.15
N LYS A 30 11.11 10.47 -18.24
CA LYS A 30 10.72 11.89 -18.16
C LYS A 30 9.76 12.24 -19.29
N GLN A 31 8.89 13.22 -19.05
CA GLN A 31 7.81 13.57 -19.97
C GLN A 31 8.30 13.85 -21.40
N GLU A 32 9.46 14.50 -21.54
CA GLU A 32 10.04 14.88 -22.84
C GLU A 32 10.67 13.70 -23.58
N ALA A 33 11.01 12.62 -22.87
CA ALA A 33 11.62 11.42 -23.43
C ALA A 33 10.59 10.33 -23.79
N ARG A 34 9.32 10.54 -23.46
CA ARG A 34 8.24 9.60 -23.79
C ARG A 34 7.97 9.60 -25.29
N THR A 35 7.85 8.41 -25.85
CA THR A 35 7.66 8.19 -27.28
C THR A 35 6.28 7.65 -27.63
N LEU A 36 5.56 7.11 -26.65
CA LEU A 36 4.21 6.57 -26.83
C LEU A 36 3.20 7.39 -26.03
N ASP A 37 1.99 7.44 -26.54
CA ASP A 37 0.86 8.08 -25.89
C ASP A 37 0.41 7.25 -24.67
N ILE A 38 0.63 7.78 -23.47
CA ILE A 38 0.27 7.15 -22.21
C ILE A 38 -1.24 7.01 -22.08
N GLU A 39 -2.02 8.01 -22.48
CA GLU A 39 -3.48 7.99 -22.33
C GLU A 39 -4.09 6.88 -23.20
N PHE A 40 -3.56 6.73 -24.41
CA PHE A 40 -3.93 5.64 -25.31
C PHE A 40 -3.54 4.26 -24.77
N LEU A 41 -2.33 4.11 -24.21
CA LEU A 41 -1.89 2.84 -23.60
C LEU A 41 -2.73 2.48 -22.38
N GLU A 42 -3.06 3.46 -21.53
CA GLU A 42 -3.96 3.28 -20.39
C GLU A 42 -5.37 2.88 -20.83
N GLU A 43 -5.92 3.51 -21.87
CA GLU A 43 -7.23 3.17 -22.41
C GLU A 43 -7.27 1.74 -22.95
N LYS A 44 -6.25 1.35 -23.73
CA LYS A 44 -6.09 -0.04 -24.20
C LYS A 44 -5.98 -1.02 -23.06
N LEU A 45 -5.21 -0.70 -22.02
CA LEU A 45 -5.05 -1.55 -20.84
C LEU A 45 -6.40 -1.76 -20.14
N ARG A 46 -7.17 -0.68 -19.92
CA ARG A 46 -8.53 -0.72 -19.35
C ARG A 46 -9.48 -1.57 -20.22
N GLU A 47 -9.39 -1.44 -21.54
CA GLU A 47 -10.20 -2.23 -22.46
C GLU A 47 -9.85 -3.72 -22.40
N TYR A 48 -8.57 -4.06 -22.41
CA TYR A 48 -8.11 -5.45 -22.28
C TYR A 48 -8.49 -6.04 -20.93
N GLU A 49 -8.37 -5.30 -19.83
CA GLU A 49 -8.83 -5.74 -18.51
C GLU A 49 -10.33 -6.01 -18.51
N LYS A 50 -11.13 -5.06 -19.00
CA LYS A 50 -12.58 -5.21 -19.11
C LYS A 50 -12.95 -6.45 -19.92
N ASN A 51 -12.29 -6.69 -21.05
CA ASN A 51 -12.54 -7.84 -21.89
C ASN A 51 -12.05 -9.14 -21.23
N LEU A 52 -10.90 -9.14 -20.55
CA LEU A 52 -10.43 -10.27 -19.75
C LEU A 52 -11.45 -10.63 -18.66
N TYR A 53 -11.99 -9.66 -17.92
CA TYR A 53 -13.07 -9.90 -16.95
C TYR A 53 -14.32 -10.49 -17.63
N ARG A 54 -14.74 -9.97 -18.78
CA ARG A 54 -15.92 -10.46 -19.51
C ARG A 54 -15.75 -11.89 -20.04
N TYR A 55 -14.57 -12.23 -20.56
CA TYR A 55 -14.33 -13.51 -21.23
C TYR A 55 -13.79 -14.59 -20.30
N SER A 56 -13.26 -14.23 -19.12
CA SER A 56 -12.64 -15.17 -18.19
C SER A 56 -13.58 -16.17 -17.52
N ASP A 57 -14.86 -16.16 -17.90
CA ASP A 57 -15.89 -17.01 -17.30
C ASP A 57 -15.83 -16.94 -15.77
N VAL A 58 -15.43 -15.78 -15.24
CA VAL A 58 -15.57 -15.42 -13.83
C VAL A 58 -17.07 -15.24 -13.64
N LYS A 59 -17.70 -16.38 -13.44
CA LYS A 59 -19.01 -16.61 -12.85
C LYS A 59 -19.05 -16.11 -11.39
N ASP A 60 -18.34 -15.04 -11.05
CA ASP A 60 -18.82 -14.20 -9.97
C ASP A 60 -20.06 -13.52 -10.53
N SER A 61 -21.19 -14.21 -10.37
CA SER A 61 -22.45 -13.55 -10.06
C SER A 61 -22.11 -12.30 -9.28
N LEU A 62 -22.36 -11.11 -9.84
CA LEU A 62 -22.23 -9.81 -9.17
C LEU A 62 -22.48 -10.03 -7.68
N VAL A 63 -21.41 -10.01 -6.87
CA VAL A 63 -21.51 -10.52 -5.50
C VAL A 63 -22.54 -9.66 -4.78
N GLN A 64 -23.72 -10.22 -4.56
CA GLN A 64 -24.80 -9.49 -3.95
C GLN A 64 -24.55 -9.43 -2.44
N TRP A 65 -25.02 -8.38 -1.78
CA TRP A 65 -24.84 -8.22 -0.35
C TRP A 65 -25.40 -9.41 0.46
N GLN A 66 -26.38 -10.14 -0.08
CA GLN A 66 -26.90 -11.38 0.49
C GLN A 66 -25.83 -12.47 0.58
N HIS A 67 -24.97 -12.59 -0.43
CA HIS A 67 -23.85 -13.53 -0.42
C HIS A 67 -22.85 -13.15 0.67
N ILE A 68 -22.48 -11.88 0.74
CA ILE A 68 -21.59 -11.35 1.80
C ILE A 68 -22.16 -11.64 3.18
N ARG A 69 -23.46 -11.41 3.38
CA ARG A 69 -24.13 -11.72 4.64
C ARG A 69 -24.04 -13.22 5.01
N GLN A 70 -24.14 -14.11 4.02
CA GLN A 70 -24.08 -15.56 4.21
C GLN A 70 -22.66 -16.09 4.48
N THR A 71 -21.61 -15.41 4.02
CA THR A 71 -20.22 -15.80 4.28
C THR A 71 -19.73 -15.39 5.67
N LEU A 72 -20.40 -14.42 6.30
CA LEU A 72 -20.06 -13.92 7.63
C LEU A 72 -20.61 -14.84 8.75
N SER A 73 -19.76 -15.14 9.72
CA SER A 73 -20.12 -15.78 10.99
C SER A 73 -20.67 -14.75 11.99
N ALA A 74 -21.44 -15.17 13.01
CA ALA A 74 -22.08 -14.27 14.00
C ALA A 74 -21.13 -13.29 14.72
N GLY A 75 -19.83 -13.59 14.81
CA GLY A 75 -18.81 -12.70 15.38
C GLY A 75 -18.17 -11.73 14.38
N GLN A 76 -18.57 -11.75 13.12
CA GLN A 76 -17.97 -11.00 12.02
C GLN A 76 -18.89 -9.89 11.51
N ALA A 77 -18.29 -8.83 10.97
CA ALA A 77 -18.99 -7.79 10.21
C ALA A 77 -18.14 -7.34 9.03
N ALA A 78 -18.80 -7.00 7.92
CA ALA A 78 -18.19 -6.31 6.80
C ALA A 78 -18.60 -4.83 6.82
N ILE A 79 -17.63 -3.94 6.65
CA ILE A 79 -17.80 -2.49 6.62
C ILE A 79 -17.20 -1.97 5.33
N GLU A 80 -18.05 -1.47 4.44
CA GLU A 80 -17.62 -0.82 3.21
C GLU A 80 -17.79 0.68 3.33
N PHE A 81 -16.67 1.38 3.44
CA PHE A 81 -16.65 2.83 3.41
C PHE A 81 -16.84 3.30 1.97
N ILE A 82 -17.71 4.28 1.81
CA ILE A 82 -18.00 4.90 0.52
C ILE A 82 -17.83 6.41 0.64
N THR A 83 -17.31 7.01 -0.42
CA THR A 83 -17.18 8.46 -0.56
C THR A 83 -17.91 8.91 -1.81
N PHE A 84 -18.72 9.96 -1.71
CA PHE A 84 -19.49 10.46 -2.84
C PHE A 84 -19.74 11.96 -2.72
N ASP A 85 -19.83 12.64 -3.86
CA ASP A 85 -20.18 14.06 -3.91
C ASP A 85 -21.61 14.27 -3.41
N GLU A 86 -21.80 15.22 -2.50
CA GLU A 86 -23.14 15.51 -2.00
C GLU A 86 -23.96 16.28 -3.05
N TYR A 87 -25.19 15.80 -3.28
CA TYR A 87 -26.20 16.51 -4.07
C TYR A 87 -27.32 17.02 -3.15
N LYS A 88 -27.58 18.34 -3.20
CA LYS A 88 -28.69 19.04 -2.51
C LYS A 88 -29.35 20.00 -3.49
N ASP A 89 -30.26 19.50 -4.32
CA ASP A 89 -30.88 20.20 -5.46
C ASP A 89 -29.91 20.73 -6.54
N LYS A 90 -28.60 20.71 -6.24
CA LYS A 90 -27.43 20.92 -7.07
C LYS A 90 -26.26 20.15 -6.47
N TRP A 91 -25.25 19.82 -7.29
CA TRP A 91 -24.00 19.27 -6.78
C TRP A 91 -23.33 20.31 -5.86
N THR A 92 -22.93 19.83 -4.68
CA THR A 92 -22.08 20.59 -3.76
C THR A 92 -20.62 20.23 -4.04
N ASN A 93 -19.69 21.07 -3.62
CA ASN A 93 -18.25 20.74 -3.65
C ASN A 93 -17.81 19.99 -2.37
N GLU A 94 -18.74 19.33 -1.68
CA GLU A 94 -18.50 18.60 -0.43
C GLU A 94 -18.58 17.09 -0.71
N VAL A 95 -17.53 16.36 -0.32
CA VAL A 95 -17.48 14.91 -0.41
C VAL A 95 -17.93 14.31 0.92
N LYS A 96 -19.01 13.52 0.89
CA LYS A 96 -19.51 12.77 2.05
C LYS A 96 -18.79 11.45 2.21
N ILE A 97 -18.60 11.06 3.47
CA ILE A 97 -18.16 9.73 3.89
C ILE A 97 -19.37 9.02 4.53
N ALA A 98 -19.65 7.80 4.08
CA ALA A 98 -20.59 6.90 4.72
C ALA A 98 -20.00 5.49 4.83
N ALA A 99 -20.64 4.61 5.59
CA ALA A 99 -20.32 3.19 5.65
C ALA A 99 -21.55 2.34 5.43
N LEU A 100 -21.40 1.27 4.66
CA LEU A 100 -22.34 0.16 4.54
C LEU A 100 -21.87 -0.95 5.47
N VAL A 101 -22.66 -1.24 6.51
CA VAL A 101 -22.36 -2.31 7.47
C VAL A 101 -23.26 -3.52 7.21
N ILE A 102 -22.63 -4.66 6.99
CA ILE A 102 -23.28 -5.96 6.79
C ILE A 102 -22.93 -6.87 7.96
N THR A 103 -23.96 -7.48 8.54
CA THR A 103 -23.85 -8.45 9.64
C THR A 103 -24.80 -9.62 9.38
N PRO A 104 -24.49 -10.84 9.85
CA PRO A 104 -25.32 -12.03 9.58
C PRO A 104 -26.77 -11.90 10.05
N GLU A 105 -26.99 -11.20 11.16
CA GLU A 105 -28.29 -11.14 11.83
C GLU A 105 -29.23 -10.10 11.23
N ARG A 106 -28.70 -9.06 10.57
CA ARG A 106 -29.52 -7.98 9.99
C ARG A 106 -30.00 -8.37 8.60
N GLU A 107 -31.29 -8.12 8.34
CA GLU A 107 -31.89 -8.46 7.05
C GLU A 107 -31.33 -7.64 5.89
N LEU A 108 -30.97 -6.37 6.13
CA LEU A 108 -30.50 -5.43 5.12
C LEU A 108 -29.18 -4.78 5.54
N PRO A 109 -28.29 -4.44 4.58
CA PRO A 109 -27.14 -3.59 4.83
C PRO A 109 -27.56 -2.27 5.47
N GLN A 110 -26.76 -1.79 6.40
CA GLN A 110 -27.04 -0.55 7.12
C GLN A 110 -26.16 0.55 6.56
N LEU A 111 -26.76 1.55 5.90
CA LEU A 111 -26.06 2.76 5.48
C LEU A 111 -25.96 3.74 6.65
N ILE A 112 -24.73 4.09 7.01
CA ILE A 112 -24.41 4.94 8.16
C ILE A 112 -23.68 6.17 7.64
N PRO A 113 -24.33 7.35 7.64
CA PRO A 113 -23.63 8.61 7.37
C PRO A 113 -22.59 8.88 8.46
N LEU A 114 -21.38 9.29 8.08
CA LEU A 114 -20.27 9.50 9.01
C LEU A 114 -19.92 10.99 9.13
N SER A 115 -19.15 11.49 8.17
CA SER A 115 -18.63 12.86 8.16
C SER A 115 -18.42 13.33 6.72
N TYR A 116 -17.85 14.52 6.54
CA TYR A 116 -17.31 14.98 5.25
C TYR A 116 -15.81 14.73 5.19
N GLU A 117 -15.25 14.57 3.98
CA GLU A 117 -13.79 14.48 3.80
C GLU A 117 -13.07 15.74 4.28
N SER A 118 -13.69 16.91 4.15
CA SER A 118 -13.17 18.19 4.65
C SER A 118 -12.91 18.14 6.17
N GLN A 119 -13.84 17.59 6.93
CA GLN A 119 -13.74 17.43 8.38
C GLN A 119 -12.66 16.42 8.77
N LEU A 120 -12.58 15.30 8.03
CA LEU A 120 -11.53 14.30 8.26
C LEU A 120 -10.15 14.88 7.94
N PHE A 121 -10.02 15.60 6.82
CA PHE A 121 -8.80 16.30 6.43
C PHE A 121 -8.37 17.29 7.51
N ASP A 122 -9.29 18.09 8.06
CA ASP A 122 -9.00 19.02 9.15
C ASP A 122 -8.53 18.32 10.43
N ALA A 123 -9.03 17.11 10.71
CA ALA A 123 -8.60 16.31 11.86
C ALA A 123 -7.17 15.76 11.66
N VAL A 124 -6.79 15.42 10.42
CA VAL A 124 -5.53 14.73 10.11
C VAL A 124 -4.49 15.60 9.42
N LYS A 125 -4.76 16.88 9.15
CA LYS A 125 -3.74 17.74 8.56
C LYS A 125 -2.65 18.06 9.58
N LYS A 126 -1.40 17.81 9.20
CA LYS A 126 -0.23 18.26 9.96
C LYS A 126 -0.07 19.77 9.75
N SER A 127 0.16 20.53 10.82
CA SER A 127 0.54 21.95 10.67
C SER A 127 2.01 22.04 10.28
N GLU A 128 2.38 23.01 9.42
CA GLU A 128 3.77 23.21 8.98
C GLU A 128 4.77 23.35 10.13
N LYS A 129 4.33 23.96 11.25
CA LYS A 129 5.18 24.19 12.43
C LYS A 129 5.13 23.05 13.46
N GLU A 130 4.35 22.00 13.20
CA GLU A 130 4.16 20.90 14.14
C GLU A 130 5.23 19.82 13.94
N ALA A 131 5.89 19.41 15.03
CA ALA A 131 6.81 18.27 14.99
C ALA A 131 6.05 16.97 14.70
N ASP A 132 6.68 16.03 13.99
CA ASP A 132 6.06 14.74 13.61
C ASP A 132 5.52 13.97 14.82
N ALA A 133 6.29 13.93 15.91
CA ALA A 133 5.87 13.25 17.13
C ALA A 133 4.57 13.87 17.71
N SER A 134 4.48 15.19 17.73
CA SER A 134 3.28 15.90 18.19
C SER A 134 2.07 15.63 17.29
N TYR A 135 2.29 15.64 15.98
CA TYR A 135 1.26 15.31 14.98
C TYR A 135 0.72 13.88 15.17
N VAL A 136 1.61 12.90 15.29
CA VAL A 136 1.24 11.49 15.51
C VAL A 136 0.51 11.32 16.86
N ASN A 137 1.01 11.93 17.94
CA ASN A 137 0.40 11.82 19.27
C ASN A 137 -0.97 12.49 19.37
N ARG A 138 -1.29 13.44 18.49
CA ARG A 138 -2.63 14.01 18.37
C ARG A 138 -3.62 13.04 17.73
N LEU A 139 -3.16 12.19 16.81
CA LEU A 139 -4.01 11.23 16.09
C LEU A 139 -4.16 9.90 16.83
N TYR A 140 -3.10 9.46 17.49
CA TYR A 140 -3.01 8.13 18.10
C TYR A 140 -2.54 8.23 19.55
N ILE A 141 -2.88 7.22 20.37
CA ILE A 141 -2.35 7.13 21.74
C ILE A 141 -0.84 6.90 21.67
N SER A 142 -0.05 7.72 22.36
CA SER A 142 1.38 7.45 22.56
C SER A 142 1.57 6.24 23.48
N ARG A 143 2.08 5.12 22.94
CA ARG A 143 2.56 3.98 23.72
C ARG A 143 4.09 3.88 23.53
N GLY A 144 4.83 4.35 24.52
CA GLY A 144 6.30 4.42 24.56
C GLY A 144 6.80 4.85 25.95
N THR A 145 8.12 4.93 26.16
CA THR A 145 8.73 5.26 27.46
C THR A 145 8.45 6.67 27.97
N GLU A 146 7.92 7.56 27.13
CA GLU A 146 7.54 8.92 27.51
C GLU A 146 6.08 9.22 27.10
N LYS A 147 5.26 9.63 28.08
CA LYS A 147 3.92 10.20 27.83
C LYS A 147 4.09 11.60 27.25
N LEU A 148 4.34 11.69 25.95
CA LEU A 148 4.39 12.95 25.22
C LEU A 148 2.96 13.38 24.84
N GLY A 149 2.29 14.13 25.72
CA GLY A 149 1.17 15.01 25.34
C GLY A 149 -0.23 14.63 25.83
N LYS A 150 -1.15 15.60 25.65
CA LYS A 150 -2.61 15.39 25.81
C LYS A 150 -3.08 14.58 24.61
N GLY A 151 -3.76 13.45 24.85
CA GLY A 151 -4.32 12.62 23.78
C GLY A 151 -5.30 13.37 22.86
N PRO A 152 -5.82 12.72 21.80
CA PRO A 152 -6.68 13.34 20.81
C PRO A 152 -7.79 14.17 21.44
N GLN A 153 -8.01 15.40 20.94
CA GLN A 153 -9.19 16.17 21.33
C GLN A 153 -10.44 15.41 20.89
N GLU A 154 -11.27 15.02 21.85
CA GLU A 154 -12.35 14.07 21.63
C GLU A 154 -13.24 14.49 20.45
N SER A 155 -13.81 15.71 20.45
CA SER A 155 -14.84 16.14 19.48
C SER A 155 -14.40 16.21 18.00
N LYS A 156 -13.10 16.29 17.71
CA LYS A 156 -12.56 16.34 16.33
C LYS A 156 -11.69 15.14 15.96
N SER A 157 -11.64 14.12 16.82
CA SER A 157 -10.86 12.93 16.55
C SER A 157 -11.42 12.13 15.37
N VAL A 158 -10.55 11.46 14.62
CA VAL A 158 -10.93 10.49 13.57
C VAL A 158 -11.89 9.44 14.12
N TYR A 159 -11.68 9.04 15.38
CA TYR A 159 -12.58 8.13 16.08
C TYR A 159 -14.01 8.68 16.15
N ASN A 160 -14.22 9.94 16.54
CA ASN A 160 -15.58 10.50 16.64
C ASN A 160 -16.23 10.75 15.28
N LEU A 161 -15.45 11.14 14.27
CA LEU A 161 -15.97 11.41 12.92
C LEU A 161 -16.34 10.12 12.17
N VAL A 162 -15.58 9.04 12.36
CA VAL A 162 -15.67 7.84 11.51
C VAL A 162 -16.07 6.61 12.31
N TRP A 163 -15.45 6.35 13.46
CA TRP A 163 -15.61 5.07 14.17
C TRP A 163 -16.80 5.03 15.12
N LYS A 164 -16.96 6.06 15.96
CA LYS A 164 -18.02 6.14 16.96
C LYS A 164 -19.44 5.93 16.39
N PRO A 165 -19.80 6.47 15.21
CA PRO A 165 -21.11 6.20 14.61
C PRO A 165 -21.35 4.71 14.29
N LEU A 166 -20.29 3.93 14.07
CA LEU A 166 -20.35 2.51 13.70
C LEU A 166 -20.59 1.60 14.90
N GLU A 167 -20.21 2.00 16.12
CA GLU A 167 -20.13 1.10 17.29
C GLU A 167 -21.43 0.35 17.58
N LYS A 168 -22.57 1.03 17.49
CA LYS A 168 -23.89 0.40 17.70
C LYS A 168 -24.24 -0.65 16.66
N TYR A 169 -23.57 -0.65 15.50
CA TYR A 169 -23.78 -1.59 14.40
C TYR A 169 -22.84 -2.80 14.46
N ILE A 170 -21.70 -2.64 15.13
CA ILE A 170 -20.65 -3.66 15.25
C ILE A 170 -20.51 -4.19 16.69
N SER A 171 -21.42 -3.85 17.58
CA SER A 171 -21.44 -4.34 18.96
C SER A 171 -21.49 -5.86 19.00
N GLY A 172 -20.65 -6.46 19.86
CA GLY A 172 -20.52 -7.92 20.00
C GLY A 172 -19.71 -8.61 18.91
N ARG A 173 -19.22 -7.88 17.90
CA ARG A 173 -18.35 -8.43 16.85
C ARG A 173 -16.89 -8.40 17.29
N LYS A 174 -16.14 -9.43 16.88
CA LYS A 174 -14.71 -9.59 17.19
C LYS A 174 -13.83 -9.41 15.97
N GLN A 175 -14.32 -9.72 14.78
CA GLN A 175 -13.56 -9.60 13.54
C GLN A 175 -14.30 -8.67 12.58
N LEU A 176 -13.57 -7.71 12.01
CA LEU A 176 -14.12 -6.67 11.15
C LEU A 176 -13.36 -6.68 9.83
N PHE A 177 -14.11 -6.81 8.74
CA PHE A 177 -13.59 -6.67 7.39
C PHE A 177 -13.82 -5.23 6.91
N LEU A 178 -12.76 -4.47 6.69
CA LEU A 178 -12.83 -3.05 6.32
C LEU A 178 -12.41 -2.87 4.86
N SER A 179 -13.36 -2.42 4.03
CA SER A 179 -13.07 -1.87 2.71
C SER A 179 -13.04 -0.36 2.80
N LEU A 180 -11.85 0.23 2.71
CA LEU A 180 -11.66 1.68 2.87
C LEU A 180 -11.93 2.42 1.56
N SER A 181 -12.20 3.72 1.66
CA SER A 181 -12.32 4.63 0.51
C SER A 181 -11.67 5.98 0.79
N GLY A 182 -11.18 6.62 -0.26
CA GLY A 182 -10.68 7.99 -0.23
C GLY A 182 -9.58 8.23 0.81
N SER A 183 -9.72 9.32 1.57
CA SER A 183 -8.75 9.72 2.59
C SER A 183 -8.61 8.74 3.77
N LEU A 184 -9.54 7.78 3.94
CA LEU A 184 -9.48 6.78 5.02
C LEU A 184 -8.30 5.80 4.87
N HIS A 185 -7.75 5.62 3.67
CA HIS A 185 -6.54 4.80 3.47
C HIS A 185 -5.30 5.35 4.20
N LYS A 186 -5.33 6.62 4.63
CA LYS A 186 -4.25 7.26 5.39
C LYS A 186 -4.36 7.03 6.90
N ILE A 187 -5.43 6.37 7.35
CA ILE A 187 -5.73 6.16 8.77
C ILE A 187 -5.34 4.74 9.17
N SER A 188 -4.56 4.64 10.25
CA SER A 188 -4.33 3.36 10.92
C SER A 188 -5.46 3.11 11.92
N PHE A 189 -6.57 2.49 11.48
CA PHE A 189 -7.72 2.21 12.34
C PHE A 189 -7.33 1.38 13.56
N ALA A 190 -6.50 0.35 13.36
CA ALA A 190 -5.97 -0.47 14.44
C ALA A 190 -5.33 0.34 15.59
N ALA A 191 -4.71 1.47 15.27
CA ALA A 191 -4.05 2.36 16.24
C ALA A 191 -4.97 3.45 16.81
N LEU A 192 -6.23 3.54 16.39
CA LEU A 192 -7.15 4.53 16.94
C LEU A 192 -7.46 4.21 18.42
N PRO A 193 -7.52 5.25 19.28
CA PRO A 193 -7.99 5.10 20.65
C PRO A 193 -9.38 4.47 20.73
N PHE A 194 -9.56 3.54 21.65
CA PHE A 194 -10.86 3.00 22.07
C PHE A 194 -10.98 3.18 23.58
N GLY A 195 -11.67 4.24 24.01
CA GLY A 195 -11.67 4.66 25.41
C GLY A 195 -10.30 5.23 25.84
N LYS A 196 -10.01 5.18 27.14
CA LYS A 196 -8.86 5.88 27.74
C LYS A 196 -7.52 5.17 27.50
N ASP A 197 -7.50 3.84 27.60
CA ASP A 197 -6.25 3.07 27.69
C ASP A 197 -6.18 1.89 26.70
N SER A 198 -7.15 1.75 25.77
CA SER A 198 -7.15 0.71 24.73
C SER A 198 -7.15 1.28 23.32
N LEU A 199 -6.77 0.43 22.36
CA LEU A 199 -6.84 0.70 20.92
C LEU A 199 -7.93 -0.15 20.27
N LEU A 200 -8.31 0.17 19.03
CA LEU A 200 -9.21 -0.69 18.26
C LEU A 200 -8.61 -2.09 18.03
N LEU A 201 -7.29 -2.20 17.83
CA LEU A 201 -6.60 -3.49 17.72
C LEU A 201 -6.76 -4.36 18.99
N ASP A 202 -6.91 -3.74 20.17
CA ASP A 202 -7.13 -4.48 21.42
C ASP A 202 -8.56 -5.07 21.50
N LYS A 203 -9.48 -4.63 20.61
CA LYS A 203 -10.91 -5.00 20.62
C LYS A 203 -11.33 -5.82 19.42
N PHE A 204 -10.77 -5.54 18.25
CA PHE A 204 -11.18 -6.12 16.99
C PHE A 204 -9.99 -6.70 16.22
N ASP A 205 -10.17 -7.89 15.66
CA ASP A 205 -9.34 -8.41 14.58
C ASP A 205 -9.76 -7.71 13.27
N ILE A 206 -9.04 -6.66 12.91
CA ILE A 206 -9.32 -5.85 11.72
C ILE A 206 -8.61 -6.45 10.50
N LYS A 207 -9.38 -6.81 9.47
CA LYS A 207 -8.89 -7.26 8.16
C LYS A 207 -9.21 -6.19 7.12
N TYR A 208 -8.19 -5.60 6.51
CA TYR A 208 -8.38 -4.71 5.36
C TYR A 208 -8.59 -5.55 4.11
N ILE A 209 -9.64 -5.23 3.35
CA ILE A 209 -10.00 -5.89 2.09
C ILE A 209 -10.30 -4.83 1.03
N ASN A 210 -10.24 -5.21 -0.25
CA ASN A 210 -10.46 -4.27 -1.35
C ASN A 210 -11.93 -3.96 -1.59
N SER A 211 -12.82 -4.89 -1.24
CA SER A 211 -14.27 -4.76 -1.34
C SER A 211 -14.91 -5.69 -0.32
N SER A 212 -16.09 -5.34 0.19
CA SER A 212 -16.86 -6.23 1.08
C SER A 212 -17.21 -7.58 0.43
N ALA A 213 -17.15 -7.69 -0.90
CA ALA A 213 -17.28 -8.96 -1.63
C ALA A 213 -16.22 -10.01 -1.20
N ASP A 214 -15.08 -9.56 -0.67
CA ASP A 214 -14.01 -10.43 -0.17
C ASP A 214 -14.17 -10.82 1.31
N ALA A 215 -15.26 -10.38 1.97
CA ALA A 215 -15.46 -10.61 3.39
C ALA A 215 -15.91 -12.04 3.71
N GLY A 216 -15.55 -12.48 4.91
CA GLY A 216 -15.78 -13.84 5.39
C GLY A 216 -14.56 -14.75 5.16
N ASP A 217 -14.69 -16.01 5.56
CA ASP A 217 -13.60 -16.96 5.41
C ASP A 217 -13.46 -17.37 3.94
N ARG A 218 -12.52 -16.73 3.23
CA ARG A 218 -11.87 -17.40 2.09
C ARG A 218 -11.22 -18.65 2.66
N LYS A 219 -11.87 -19.81 2.50
CA LYS A 219 -11.27 -21.11 2.74
C LYS A 219 -10.10 -21.27 1.78
N HIS A 220 -8.96 -20.68 2.11
CA HIS A 220 -7.69 -20.96 1.46
C HIS A 220 -7.30 -22.38 1.86
N ASN A 221 -7.93 -23.35 1.20
CA ASN A 221 -7.61 -24.77 1.29
C ASN A 221 -6.27 -25.10 0.59
N ALA A 222 -5.51 -24.09 0.17
CA ALA A 222 -4.16 -24.28 -0.31
C ALA A 222 -3.27 -24.60 0.88
N VAL A 223 -2.88 -25.86 1.02
CA VAL A 223 -1.73 -26.25 1.83
C VAL A 223 -0.52 -25.59 1.19
N LEU A 224 -0.20 -24.37 1.62
CA LEU A 224 1.02 -23.70 1.22
C LEU A 224 2.18 -24.52 1.78
N LYS A 225 3.13 -24.90 0.91
CA LYS A 225 4.37 -25.56 1.34
C LYS A 225 5.02 -24.69 2.41
N ARG A 226 5.64 -25.30 3.43
CA ARG A 226 6.39 -24.61 4.49
C ARG A 226 7.64 -23.97 3.91
N SER A 227 7.46 -22.87 3.19
CA SER A 227 8.51 -22.14 2.51
C SER A 227 8.40 -20.65 2.75
N VAL A 228 9.55 -19.99 2.80
CA VAL A 228 9.68 -18.55 3.00
C VAL A 228 10.68 -17.98 1.99
N THR A 229 10.36 -16.82 1.42
CA THR A 229 11.31 -16.02 0.64
C THR A 229 11.59 -14.72 1.38
N LEU A 230 12.86 -14.39 1.56
CA LEU A 230 13.32 -13.20 2.27
C LEU A 230 14.13 -12.29 1.35
N PHE A 231 13.90 -10.99 1.43
CA PHE A 231 14.68 -9.95 0.79
C PHE A 231 15.21 -9.00 1.85
N GLY A 232 16.53 -8.79 1.93
CA GLY A 232 17.15 -7.86 2.88
C GLY A 232 18.63 -7.64 2.59
N GLY A 233 19.27 -6.67 3.24
CA GLY A 233 20.65 -6.30 2.90
C GLY A 233 20.77 -5.85 1.44
N VAL A 234 19.77 -5.11 0.96
CA VAL A 234 19.66 -4.69 -0.45
C VAL A 234 20.80 -3.73 -0.80
N ASP A 235 21.46 -3.97 -1.92
CA ASP A 235 22.45 -3.06 -2.48
C ASP A 235 21.78 -2.12 -3.49
N TYR A 236 21.44 -0.91 -3.05
CA TYR A 236 20.74 0.08 -3.89
C TYR A 236 21.65 0.70 -4.96
N GLU A 237 22.96 0.54 -4.87
CA GLU A 237 23.91 1.05 -5.85
C GLU A 237 24.14 0.04 -6.97
N LEU A 238 24.31 0.52 -8.20
CA LEU A 238 24.86 -0.31 -9.27
C LEU A 238 26.37 -0.08 -9.34
N HIS A 239 27.14 -0.95 -8.68
CA HIS A 239 28.57 -1.00 -8.90
C HIS A 239 28.84 -1.60 -10.28
N THR A 240 29.01 -0.75 -11.30
CA THR A 240 29.64 -1.21 -12.54
C THR A 240 31.10 -1.60 -12.23
N VAL A 241 31.60 -2.65 -12.89
CA VAL A 241 32.94 -3.21 -12.68
C VAL A 241 34.07 -2.17 -12.82
N ALA A 242 33.79 -1.00 -13.41
CA ALA A 242 34.72 0.12 -13.57
C ALA A 242 34.86 1.07 -12.37
N GLN A 243 34.10 0.90 -11.28
CA GLN A 243 34.10 1.84 -10.14
C GLN A 243 34.62 1.25 -8.82
N ALA A 244 35.28 0.09 -8.86
CA ALA A 244 35.79 -0.58 -7.67
C ALA A 244 37.07 0.04 -7.06
N GLU A 245 37.64 1.10 -7.63
CA GLU A 245 38.95 1.62 -7.19
C GLU A 245 38.92 2.89 -6.32
N GLU A 246 37.78 3.54 -6.09
CA GLU A 246 37.75 4.70 -5.20
C GLU A 246 36.47 4.76 -4.35
N LYS A 247 36.59 4.34 -3.08
CA LYS A 247 36.14 5.15 -1.94
C LYS A 247 36.57 4.54 -0.60
N GLN A 248 37.46 5.26 0.08
CA GLN A 248 37.72 5.10 1.49
C GLN A 248 36.52 5.61 2.30
N GLU A 249 36.07 4.80 3.25
CA GLU A 249 34.97 5.11 4.17
C GLU A 249 35.41 6.13 5.23
N THR A 250 34.70 7.26 5.31
CA THR A 250 34.72 8.12 6.51
C THR A 250 33.49 7.78 7.36
N LYS A 251 33.71 7.11 8.49
CA LYS A 251 32.68 6.83 9.50
C LYS A 251 32.36 8.11 10.27
N GLN A 252 31.13 8.62 10.12
CA GLN A 252 30.53 9.52 11.10
C GLN A 252 29.20 8.93 11.56
N ASP A 253 29.22 8.40 12.78
CA ASP A 253 28.05 7.94 13.51
C ASP A 253 27.13 9.13 13.77
N THR A 254 26.03 9.19 13.02
CA THR A 254 24.91 10.09 13.30
C THR A 254 23.76 9.27 13.85
N VAL A 255 23.36 9.63 15.07
CA VAL A 255 22.32 8.97 15.88
C VAL A 255 21.02 8.89 15.07
N LEU A 256 20.54 7.66 14.86
CA LEU A 256 19.34 7.33 14.09
C LEU A 256 18.07 7.82 14.80
N SER A 257 17.64 9.05 14.49
CA SER A 257 16.25 9.44 14.65
C SER A 257 15.41 8.77 13.56
N ARG A 258 14.41 7.99 13.95
CA ARG A 258 13.42 7.35 13.04
C ARG A 258 12.42 8.35 12.44
N SER A 259 12.76 9.64 12.43
CA SER A 259 12.01 10.65 11.71
C SER A 259 12.46 10.60 10.26
N LEU A 260 11.59 10.10 9.39
CA LEU A 260 11.67 10.23 7.94
C LEU A 260 11.91 11.70 7.59
N ASP A 261 13.16 12.09 7.40
CA ASP A 261 13.47 13.33 6.72
C ASP A 261 13.17 13.12 5.23
N LEU A 262 11.89 13.20 4.90
CA LEU A 262 11.34 13.11 3.55
C LEU A 262 11.95 14.15 2.61
N SER A 263 12.64 15.18 3.14
CA SER A 263 13.37 16.16 2.32
C SER A 263 14.64 15.57 1.71
N ALA A 264 15.36 14.70 2.42
CA ALA A 264 16.61 14.08 1.94
C ALA A 264 16.37 13.00 0.86
N SER A 265 15.18 12.42 0.80
CA SER A 265 14.84 11.34 -0.14
C SER A 265 14.27 11.83 -1.48
N ARG A 266 13.88 13.11 -1.61
CA ARG A 266 13.23 13.62 -2.83
C ARG A 266 14.20 13.87 -3.99
N GLY A 267 15.50 14.02 -3.71
CA GLY A 267 16.56 14.09 -4.72
C GLY A 267 17.89 13.41 -4.35
N GLY A 268 17.98 12.74 -3.18
CA GLY A 268 19.20 12.05 -2.71
C GLY A 268 19.26 10.55 -3.05
N SER A 269 20.37 9.88 -2.72
CA SER A 269 20.48 8.41 -2.76
C SER A 269 19.89 7.75 -1.51
N TRP A 270 19.28 6.58 -1.70
CA TRP A 270 18.87 5.69 -0.63
C TRP A 270 20.09 4.98 -0.03
N LYS A 271 20.32 5.19 1.27
CA LYS A 271 21.47 4.61 1.98
C LYS A 271 21.22 3.13 2.30
N TYR A 272 22.29 2.35 2.33
CA TYR A 272 22.26 0.97 2.80
C TYR A 272 21.67 0.85 4.22
N LEU A 273 20.88 -0.19 4.45
CA LEU A 273 20.23 -0.47 5.74
C LEU A 273 20.89 -1.68 6.41
N PRO A 274 21.96 -1.51 7.21
CA PRO A 274 22.75 -2.62 7.74
C PRO A 274 21.95 -3.60 8.61
N GLY A 275 20.92 -3.12 9.32
CA GLY A 275 20.06 -3.97 10.14
C GLY A 275 19.27 -5.02 9.33
N THR A 276 18.95 -4.73 8.06
CA THR A 276 18.09 -5.61 7.23
C THR A 276 18.77 -6.91 6.84
N LEU A 277 20.10 -6.91 6.67
CA LEU A 277 20.87 -8.13 6.40
C LEU A 277 20.86 -9.04 7.63
N THR A 278 21.13 -8.47 8.80
CA THR A 278 21.11 -9.20 10.08
C THR A 278 19.72 -9.77 10.36
N GLU A 279 18.67 -8.96 10.20
CA GLU A 279 17.27 -9.36 10.35
C GLU A 279 16.93 -10.56 9.47
N THR A 280 17.13 -10.44 8.16
CA THR A 280 16.73 -11.48 7.20
C THR A 280 17.57 -12.76 7.31
N THR A 281 18.85 -12.64 7.66
CA THR A 281 19.71 -13.81 7.95
C THR A 281 19.21 -14.57 9.18
N HIS A 282 18.89 -13.86 10.27
CA HIS A 282 18.35 -14.49 11.48
C HIS A 282 17.00 -15.15 11.23
N ILE A 283 16.08 -14.49 10.52
CA ILE A 283 14.77 -15.06 10.19
C ILE A 283 14.94 -16.28 9.29
N SER A 284 15.82 -16.23 8.27
CA SER A 284 16.12 -17.38 7.40
C SER A 284 16.62 -18.58 8.21
N ASN A 285 17.56 -18.37 9.13
CA ASN A 285 18.10 -19.41 9.99
C ASN A 285 17.03 -20.00 10.91
N LEU A 286 16.18 -19.16 11.51
CA LEU A 286 15.08 -19.61 12.35
C LEU A 286 14.11 -20.53 11.59
N PHE A 287 13.74 -20.17 10.36
CA PHE A 287 12.89 -21.00 9.52
C PHE A 287 13.56 -22.33 9.15
N LYS A 288 14.83 -22.30 8.73
CA LYS A 288 15.60 -23.52 8.41
C LYS A 288 15.71 -24.48 9.59
N GLN A 289 15.99 -23.95 10.79
CA GLN A 289 16.05 -24.74 12.03
C GLN A 289 14.71 -25.41 12.37
N ASN A 290 13.59 -24.83 11.94
CA ASN A 290 12.24 -25.37 12.12
C ASN A 290 11.74 -26.17 10.91
N GLY A 291 12.63 -26.57 9.99
CA GLY A 291 12.31 -27.43 8.85
C GLY A 291 11.52 -26.76 7.73
N TRP A 292 11.64 -25.44 7.56
CA TRP A 292 11.09 -24.72 6.42
C TRP A 292 12.13 -24.54 5.32
N ASP A 293 11.67 -24.55 4.07
CA ASP A 293 12.47 -24.14 2.92
C ASP A 293 12.62 -22.61 2.93
N ALA A 294 13.82 -22.09 3.17
CA ALA A 294 14.06 -20.64 3.23
C ALA A 294 15.00 -20.17 2.12
N THR A 295 14.47 -19.37 1.20
CA THR A 295 15.21 -18.67 0.15
C THR A 295 15.52 -17.25 0.61
N LEU A 296 16.80 -16.86 0.58
CA LEU A 296 17.25 -15.54 1.01
C LEU A 296 17.93 -14.83 -0.17
N TYR A 297 17.39 -13.67 -0.54
CA TYR A 297 17.94 -12.76 -1.55
C TYR A 297 18.55 -11.54 -0.85
N THR A 298 19.82 -11.27 -1.12
CA THR A 298 20.58 -10.16 -0.51
C THR A 298 21.42 -9.42 -1.55
N ALA A 299 21.92 -8.23 -1.21
CA ALA A 299 22.76 -7.41 -2.07
C ALA A 299 22.12 -7.26 -3.47
N LYS A 300 22.87 -7.56 -4.54
CA LYS A 300 22.40 -7.53 -5.94
C LYS A 300 21.30 -8.53 -6.28
N ASP A 301 21.16 -9.60 -5.50
CA ASP A 301 20.16 -10.64 -5.74
C ASP A 301 18.80 -10.25 -5.16
N ALA A 302 18.74 -9.25 -4.28
CA ALA A 302 17.49 -8.64 -3.82
C ALA A 302 16.92 -7.65 -4.86
N ASN A 303 16.76 -8.12 -6.10
CA ASN A 303 16.34 -7.33 -7.25
C ASN A 303 14.88 -7.62 -7.68
N GLU A 304 14.32 -6.75 -8.53
CA GLU A 304 12.97 -6.90 -9.05
C GLU A 304 12.74 -8.21 -9.82
N GLN A 305 13.76 -8.72 -10.52
CA GLN A 305 13.61 -9.95 -11.30
C GLN A 305 13.25 -11.13 -10.39
N ASN A 306 13.99 -11.29 -9.29
CA ASN A 306 13.76 -12.35 -8.32
C ASN A 306 12.42 -12.16 -7.59
N MET A 307 12.03 -10.91 -7.31
CA MET A 307 10.72 -10.59 -6.72
C MET A 307 9.57 -10.93 -7.69
N LYS A 308 9.62 -10.44 -8.94
CA LYS A 308 8.63 -10.71 -9.98
C LYS A 308 8.57 -12.21 -10.33
N GLY A 309 9.67 -12.93 -10.21
CA GLY A 309 9.78 -14.37 -10.42
C GLY A 309 8.93 -15.22 -9.46
N LEU A 310 8.50 -14.65 -8.32
CA LEU A 310 7.57 -15.30 -7.40
C LEU A 310 6.13 -15.35 -7.94
N THR A 311 5.81 -14.61 -9.00
CA THR A 311 4.49 -14.62 -9.63
C THR A 311 4.16 -16.02 -10.15
N GLY A 312 3.16 -16.66 -9.55
CA GLY A 312 2.76 -18.05 -9.87
C GLY A 312 3.59 -19.13 -9.17
N ASN A 313 4.64 -18.74 -8.43
CA ASN A 313 5.51 -19.63 -7.65
C ASN A 313 5.64 -19.12 -6.20
N SER A 314 4.53 -18.68 -5.60
CA SER A 314 4.55 -18.04 -4.29
C SER A 314 4.98 -19.02 -3.18
N THR A 315 5.81 -18.53 -2.27
CA THR A 315 6.06 -19.16 -0.97
C THR A 315 4.92 -18.86 0.00
N ALA A 316 4.89 -19.56 1.14
CA ALA A 316 3.88 -19.30 2.17
C ALA A 316 4.06 -17.93 2.82
N ILE A 317 5.31 -17.46 2.92
CA ILE A 317 5.67 -16.18 3.53
C ILE A 317 6.67 -15.47 2.62
N ILE A 318 6.41 -14.21 2.30
CA ILE A 318 7.37 -13.30 1.69
C ILE A 318 7.69 -12.22 2.73
N HIS A 319 8.96 -12.09 3.09
CA HIS A 319 9.45 -11.05 3.99
C HIS A 319 10.37 -10.11 3.21
N ILE A 320 10.11 -8.79 3.29
CA ILE A 320 10.86 -7.78 2.55
C ILE A 320 11.32 -6.71 3.54
N ALA A 321 12.63 -6.56 3.68
CA ALA A 321 13.29 -5.57 4.54
C ALA A 321 14.09 -4.61 3.66
N THR A 322 13.46 -3.50 3.26
CA THR A 322 14.01 -2.51 2.32
C THR A 322 13.39 -1.12 2.54
N HIS A 323 13.87 -0.09 1.84
CA HIS A 323 13.21 1.22 1.80
C HIS A 323 11.90 1.16 1.01
N GLY A 324 10.90 1.93 1.46
CA GLY A 324 9.69 2.20 0.71
C GLY A 324 9.45 3.70 0.60
N TYR A 325 8.72 4.12 -0.43
CA TYR A 325 8.36 5.51 -0.64
C TYR A 325 6.84 5.68 -0.88
N PHE A 326 6.35 6.88 -0.56
CA PHE A 326 5.00 7.33 -0.83
C PHE A 326 5.00 8.84 -1.00
N PHE A 327 4.46 9.35 -2.12
CA PHE A 327 4.39 10.78 -2.40
C PHE A 327 2.95 11.31 -2.55
N PRO A 328 2.67 12.52 -2.03
CA PRO A 328 1.38 13.18 -2.25
C PRO A 328 1.19 13.52 -3.72
N SER A 329 -0.05 13.86 -4.09
CA SER A 329 -0.38 14.35 -5.44
C SER A 329 0.53 15.51 -5.82
N PRO A 330 1.06 15.55 -7.07
CA PRO A 330 1.84 16.68 -7.58
C PRO A 330 1.12 18.02 -7.44
N LYS A 331 -0.22 18.02 -7.52
CA LYS A 331 -1.07 19.22 -7.35
C LYS A 331 -1.01 19.84 -5.96
N ASN A 332 -0.53 19.09 -4.98
CA ASN A 332 -0.39 19.52 -3.59
C ASN A 332 1.07 19.82 -3.22
N GLN A 333 1.99 19.83 -4.19
CA GLN A 333 3.40 20.13 -3.96
C GLN A 333 3.65 21.64 -3.97
N THR A 334 4.55 22.10 -3.11
CA THR A 334 5.05 23.46 -3.10
C THR A 334 6.01 23.72 -4.27
N ALA A 335 6.19 24.98 -4.65
CA ALA A 335 7.09 25.36 -5.74
C ALA A 335 8.56 24.94 -5.52
N GLU A 336 8.99 24.72 -4.27
CA GLU A 336 10.32 24.19 -3.96
C GLU A 336 10.38 22.67 -4.13
N GLU A 337 9.35 21.93 -3.70
CA GLU A 337 9.24 20.49 -3.92
C GLU A 337 9.19 20.15 -5.41
N SER A 338 8.50 20.95 -6.23
CA SER A 338 8.47 20.79 -7.69
C SER A 338 9.85 20.94 -8.34
N LYS A 339 10.76 21.73 -7.76
CA LYS A 339 12.12 21.94 -8.32
C LYS A 339 13.07 20.77 -8.06
N GLN A 340 12.79 19.95 -7.05
CA GLN A 340 13.57 18.75 -6.72
C GLN A 340 12.85 17.46 -7.18
N ALA A 341 11.81 17.58 -8.00
CA ALA A 341 10.97 16.46 -8.37
C ALA A 341 11.70 15.49 -9.31
N ASN A 342 11.77 14.21 -8.92
CA ASN A 342 12.09 13.10 -9.82
C ASN A 342 10.82 12.58 -10.52
N VAL A 343 10.99 11.63 -11.46
CA VAL A 343 9.88 11.05 -12.25
C VAL A 343 8.77 10.48 -11.36
N PHE A 344 9.12 9.89 -10.22
CA PHE A 344 8.17 9.31 -9.27
C PHE A 344 7.39 10.40 -8.50
N THR A 345 8.04 11.47 -8.04
CA THR A 345 7.34 12.57 -7.34
C THR A 345 6.43 13.39 -8.25
N ALA A 346 6.77 13.53 -9.54
CA ALA A 346 5.99 14.30 -10.51
C ALA A 346 4.91 13.48 -11.22
N ALA A 347 4.88 12.15 -11.04
CA ALA A 347 3.93 11.28 -11.73
C ALA A 347 2.47 11.60 -11.31
N GLU A 348 1.57 11.76 -12.28
CA GLU A 348 0.13 11.89 -12.03
C GLU A 348 -0.50 10.58 -11.56
N ASN A 349 0.00 9.43 -12.05
CA ASN A 349 -0.46 8.12 -11.62
C ASN A 349 -0.01 7.82 -10.16
N PRO A 350 -0.95 7.60 -9.21
CA PRO A 350 -0.61 7.32 -7.82
C PRO A 350 0.21 6.05 -7.59
N LEU A 351 0.11 5.04 -8.47
CA LEU A 351 0.89 3.81 -8.35
C LEU A 351 2.38 4.07 -8.53
N MET A 352 2.76 5.00 -9.41
CA MET A 352 4.16 5.40 -9.57
C MET A 352 4.70 6.19 -8.37
N ARG A 353 3.80 6.72 -7.52
CA ARG A 353 4.15 7.52 -6.34
C ARG A 353 4.31 6.69 -5.08
N THR A 354 4.17 5.38 -5.16
CA THR A 354 4.41 4.47 -4.06
C THR A 354 5.21 3.26 -4.55
N GLY A 355 6.08 2.73 -3.71
CA GLY A 355 6.86 1.58 -4.13
C GLY A 355 7.91 1.16 -3.12
N LEU A 356 8.61 0.09 -3.46
CA LEU A 356 9.73 -0.47 -2.72
C LEU A 356 11.01 -0.31 -3.52
N LEU A 357 12.10 0.04 -2.85
CA LEU A 357 13.42 0.06 -3.48
C LEU A 357 14.03 -1.34 -3.40
N LEU A 358 14.62 -1.78 -4.50
CA LEU A 358 15.33 -3.05 -4.64
C LEU A 358 16.73 -2.77 -5.20
N ALA A 359 17.49 -3.84 -5.45
CA ALA A 359 18.88 -3.69 -5.86
C ALA A 359 19.02 -2.82 -7.12
N GLY A 360 19.97 -1.88 -7.07
CA GLY A 360 20.21 -0.90 -8.14
C GLY A 360 19.26 0.30 -8.20
N GLY A 361 18.29 0.41 -7.29
CA GLY A 361 17.25 1.44 -7.32
C GLY A 361 17.75 2.89 -7.29
N ASN A 362 18.95 3.17 -6.74
CA ASN A 362 19.50 4.55 -6.72
C ASN A 362 19.77 5.10 -8.12
N THR A 363 20.14 4.23 -9.06
CA THR A 363 20.41 4.66 -10.44
C THR A 363 19.16 5.25 -11.07
N SER A 364 18.05 4.52 -10.98
CA SER A 364 16.75 4.92 -11.54
C SER A 364 16.14 6.09 -10.77
N TRP A 365 16.31 6.10 -9.44
CA TRP A 365 15.84 7.19 -8.58
C TRP A 365 16.45 8.54 -8.93
N GLN A 366 17.76 8.57 -9.21
CA GLN A 366 18.51 9.81 -9.47
C GLN A 366 18.50 10.22 -10.94
N LYS A 367 18.72 9.26 -11.85
CA LYS A 367 18.96 9.56 -13.27
C LYS A 367 17.69 9.47 -14.11
N GLY A 368 16.61 8.94 -13.56
CA GLY A 368 15.52 8.41 -14.37
C GLY A 368 15.99 7.16 -15.13
N TYR A 369 15.07 6.49 -15.81
CA TYR A 369 15.36 5.21 -16.46
C TYR A 369 16.46 5.32 -17.54
N THR A 370 17.65 4.79 -17.28
CA THR A 370 18.73 4.67 -18.27
C THR A 370 18.66 3.32 -18.97
N SER A 371 17.92 3.28 -20.08
CA SER A 371 17.83 2.23 -21.11
C SER A 371 18.38 0.82 -20.84
N THR A 372 17.50 -0.17 -21.03
CA THR A 372 17.69 -1.63 -21.26
C THR A 372 17.47 -2.59 -20.07
N GLY A 373 16.30 -2.54 -19.41
CA GLY A 373 15.88 -3.69 -18.59
C GLY A 373 14.56 -3.49 -17.85
N THR A 374 13.66 -4.47 -17.87
CA THR A 374 12.36 -4.46 -17.15
C THR A 374 12.47 -4.45 -15.61
N ASN A 375 13.67 -4.14 -15.08
CA ASN A 375 14.03 -4.13 -13.67
C ASN A 375 14.92 -2.90 -13.43
N ASP A 376 14.34 -1.81 -12.95
CA ASP A 376 14.99 -0.54 -12.66
C ASP A 376 15.38 -0.40 -11.18
N GLY A 377 15.21 -1.45 -10.38
CA GLY A 377 15.40 -1.49 -8.94
C GLY A 377 14.26 -0.83 -8.16
N ILE A 378 13.11 -0.55 -8.77
CA ILE A 378 11.97 0.11 -8.12
C ILE A 378 10.68 -0.66 -8.42
N LEU A 379 10.10 -1.26 -7.38
CA LEU A 379 8.85 -2.00 -7.49
C LEU A 379 7.66 -1.09 -7.17
N THR A 380 6.83 -0.80 -8.17
CA THR A 380 5.60 0.03 -8.08
C THR A 380 4.31 -0.75 -8.25
#